data_AF-A0A1V5Z6Y6-F1
#
_entry.id   AF-A0A1V5Z6Y6-F1
#
_cell.length_a   1.000
_cell.length_b   1.000
_cell.length_c   1.000
_cell.angle_alpha   90.00
_cell.angle_beta   90.00
_cell.angle_gamma   90.00
#
_symmetry.space_group_name_H-M   'P 1'
#
loop_
_entity.id
_entity.type
_entity.pdbx_description
1 polymer ?
#
loop_
_entity_poly.entity_id
_entity_poly.type
_entity_poly.pdbx_seq_one_letter_code
_entity_poly.pdbx_strand_id
1 'polypeptide(L)' 'MVLIASGTVMSYIVLGWEMDGLLPFSIGYVNLLFAVALVITSIPAVRFGVKTGSAMSGRRLQMLFIGMLILLAIRMAISA' A
#
# COMPACT_ATOMS: atom_id res chain seq x y z
N MET A 1 -3.49 -6.48 -10.70
CA MET A 1 -2.85 -5.36 -9.96
C MET A 1 -1.54 -4.89 -10.57
N VAL A 2 -0.62 -5.79 -10.95
CA VAL A 2 0.69 -5.41 -11.54
C VAL A 2 0.55 -4.48 -12.76
N LEU A 3 -0.34 -4.80 -13.71
CA LEU A 3 -0.55 -3.99 -14.93
C LEU A 3 -1.03 -2.56 -14.63
N ILE A 4 -1.97 -2.42 -13.68
CA ILE A 4 -2.51 -1.11 -13.28
C ILE A 4 -1.39 -0.32 -12.58
N ALA A 5 -0.67 -0.95 -11.64
CA ALA A 5 0.41 -0.31 -10.91
C ALA A 5 1.54 0.16 -11.84
N SER A 6 1.96 -0.66 -12.82
CA SER A 6 2.96 -0.24 -13.81
C SER A 6 2.47 0.92 -14.68
N GLY A 7 1.20 0.90 -15.08
CA GLY A 7 0.59 2.00 -15.82
C GLY A 7 0.54 3.30 -15.01
N THR A 8 0.17 3.21 -13.74
CA THR A 8 0.17 4.34 -12.80
C THR A 8 1.57 4.92 -12.63
N VAL A 9 2.58 4.09 -12.38
CA VAL A 9 3.98 4.54 -12.23
C VAL A 9 4.48 5.22 -13.50
N MET A 10 4.22 4.64 -14.68
CA MET A 10 4.59 5.26 -15.95
C MET A 10 3.90 6.61 -16.16
N SER A 11 2.62 6.71 -15.82
CA SER A 11 1.88 7.97 -15.89
C SER A 11 2.49 9.05 -14.99
N TYR A 12 2.84 8.71 -13.73
CA TYR A 12 3.49 9.65 -12.80
C TYR A 12 4.89 10.10 -13.25
N ILE A 13 5.62 9.24 -13.97
CA ILE A 13 6.90 9.62 -14.58
C ILE A 13 6.67 10.63 -15.71
N VAL A 14 5.73 10.36 -16.62
CA VAL A 14 5.43 11.24 -17.76
C VAL A 14 4.88 12.59 -17.30
N LEU A 15 3.94 12.59 -16.35
CA LEU A 15 3.32 13.82 -15.82
C LEU A 15 4.31 14.71 -15.06
N GLY A 16 5.35 14.13 -14.45
CA GLY A 16 6.33 14.86 -13.66
C GLY A 16 7.59 15.28 -14.41
N TRP A 17 7.70 14.98 -15.71
CA TRP A 17 8.95 15.13 -16.47
C TRP A 17 9.42 16.59 -16.58
N GLU A 18 8.50 17.55 -16.65
CA GLU A 18 8.79 18.99 -16.82
C GLU A 18 8.69 19.80 -15.52
N MET A 19 8.60 19.14 -14.36
CA MET A 19 8.45 19.82 -13.07
C MET A 19 9.81 20.15 -12.46
N ASP A 20 10.10 21.45 -12.33
CA ASP A 20 11.28 21.95 -11.61
C ASP A 20 11.03 22.02 -10.09
N GLY A 21 12.03 21.65 -9.28
CA GLY A 21 11.97 21.66 -7.80
C GLY A 21 11.69 20.30 -7.14
N LEU A 22 11.84 19.19 -7.89
CA LEU A 22 11.69 17.83 -7.36
C LEU A 22 12.80 17.48 -6.35
N LEU A 23 12.46 16.65 -5.35
CA LEU A 23 13.43 16.11 -4.41
C LEU A 23 14.56 15.36 -5.15
N PRO A 24 15.79 15.34 -4.62
CA PRO A 24 16.89 14.59 -5.23
C PRO A 24 16.51 13.11 -5.38
N PHE A 25 16.98 12.47 -6.46
CA PHE A 25 16.68 11.08 -6.84
C PHE A 25 15.21 10.80 -7.25
N SER A 26 14.54 11.76 -7.87
CA SER A 26 13.18 11.57 -8.42
C SER A 26 13.19 11.45 -9.95
N ILE A 27 12.36 10.55 -10.48
CA ILE A 27 12.05 10.44 -11.91
C ILE A 27 10.59 10.84 -12.08
N GLY A 28 10.37 12.06 -12.57
CA GLY A 28 9.07 12.71 -12.49
C GLY A 28 8.57 12.77 -11.05
N TYR A 29 7.30 12.41 -10.82
CA TYR A 29 6.75 12.35 -9.46
C TYR A 29 7.19 11.13 -8.64
N VAL A 30 7.92 10.18 -9.22
CA VAL A 30 8.34 8.96 -8.54
C VAL A 30 9.72 9.14 -7.93
N ASN A 31 9.79 9.23 -6.61
CA ASN A 31 11.05 9.28 -5.90
C ASN A 31 11.62 7.87 -5.67
N LEU A 32 12.84 7.61 -6.13
CA LEU A 32 13.47 6.29 -6.05
C LEU A 32 13.79 5.88 -4.62
N LEU A 33 14.18 6.83 -3.76
CA LEU A 33 14.49 6.52 -2.37
C LEU A 33 13.24 6.04 -1.63
N PHE A 34 12.11 6.74 -1.80
CA PHE A 34 10.84 6.31 -1.25
C PHE A 34 10.35 5.01 -1.88
N ALA A 35 10.55 4.81 -3.18
CA ALA A 35 10.20 3.55 -3.84
C ALA A 35 10.97 2.36 -3.23
N VAL A 36 12.29 2.51 -3.01
CA VAL A 36 13.11 1.48 -2.38
C VAL A 36 12.68 1.23 -0.94
N ALA A 37 12.44 2.29 -0.15
CA ALA A 37 11.94 2.15 1.23
C ALA A 37 10.58 1.41 1.27
N LEU A 38 9.69 1.73 0.34
CA LEU A 38 8.38 1.07 0.21
C LEU A 38 8.53 -0.40 -0.16
N VAL A 39 9.43 -0.75 -1.07
CA VAL A 39 9.71 -2.15 -1.45
C VAL A 39 10.29 -2.93 -0.26
N ILE A 40 11.27 -2.36 0.43
CA ILE A 40 11.92 -2.99 1.59
C ILE A 40 10.94 -3.24 2.73
N THR A 41 9.98 -2.34 2.94
CA THR A 41 8.97 -2.48 4.01
C THR A 41 7.81 -3.38 3.60
N SER A 42 7.35 -3.29 2.34
CA SER A 42 6.19 -4.04 1.86
C SER A 42 6.48 -5.52 1.65
N ILE A 43 7.65 -5.90 1.11
CA ILE A 43 7.96 -7.31 0.83
C ILE A 43 7.92 -8.18 2.10
N PRO A 44 8.57 -7.81 3.21
CA PRO A 44 8.46 -8.53 4.48
C PRO A 44 7.01 -8.55 5.00
N ALA A 45 6.31 -7.43 4.95
CA ALA A 45 4.92 -7.33 5.42
C ALA A 45 4.00 -8.32 4.69
N VAL A 46 4.16 -8.47 3.37
CA VAL A 46 3.42 -9.48 2.59
C VAL A 46 3.74 -10.90 3.05
N ARG A 47 5.02 -11.23 3.29
CA ARG A 47 5.41 -12.56 3.78
C ARG A 47 4.80 -12.85 5.16
N PHE A 48 4.84 -11.88 6.07
CA PHE A 48 4.19 -11.99 7.38
C PHE A 48 2.68 -12.16 7.25
N GLY A 49 2.03 -11.39 6.37
CA GLY A 49 0.60 -11.49 6.12
C GLY A 49 0.19 -12.86 5.58
N VAL A 50 0.91 -13.39 4.59
CA VAL A 50 0.63 -14.71 4.01
C VAL A 50 0.85 -15.81 5.04
N LYS A 51 1.98 -15.81 5.75
CA LYS A 51 2.28 -16.83 6.76
C LYS A 51 1.25 -16.84 7.88
N THR A 52 0.86 -15.66 8.36
CA THR A 52 -0.11 -15.54 9.45
C THR A 52 -1.52 -15.91 8.95
N GLY A 53 -1.94 -15.39 7.80
CA GLY A 53 -3.25 -15.68 7.22
C GLY A 53 -3.46 -17.14 6.88
N SER A 54 -2.46 -17.81 6.29
CA SER A 54 -2.54 -19.24 5.96
C SER A 54 -2.48 -20.15 7.18
N ALA A 55 -1.85 -19.72 8.28
CA ALA A 55 -1.79 -20.48 9.52
C ALA A 55 -3.03 -20.29 10.43
N MET A 56 -3.89 -19.31 10.14
CA MET A 56 -5.09 -19.05 10.94
C MET A 56 -6.24 -19.97 10.53
N SER A 57 -6.85 -20.64 11.52
CA SER A 57 -8.10 -21.38 11.30
C SER A 57 -9.22 -20.42 10.88
N GLY A 58 -10.11 -20.86 9.98
CA GLY A 58 -11.16 -20.01 9.40
C GLY A 58 -11.98 -19.24 10.44
N ARG A 59 -12.24 -19.85 11.62
CA ARG A 59 -12.95 -19.21 12.73
C ARG A 59 -12.20 -18.02 13.34
N ARG A 60 -10.87 -18.08 13.45
CA ARG A 60 -10.06 -16.96 13.95
C ARG A 60 -10.00 -15.81 12.96
N LEU A 61 -9.92 -16.12 11.66
CA LEU A 61 -9.95 -15.09 10.61
C LEU A 61 -11.30 -14.36 10.58
N GLN A 62 -12.41 -15.10 10.73
CA GLN A 62 -13.75 -14.52 10.82
C GLN A 62 -13.88 -13.57 12.02
N MET A 63 -13.37 -13.96 13.20
CA MET A 63 -13.39 -13.06 14.38
C MET A 63 -12.57 -11.78 14.16
N LEU A 64 -11.41 -11.90 13.50
CA LEU A 64 -10.59 -10.74 13.11
C LEU A 64 -11.35 -9.80 12.17
N PHE A 65 -12.05 -10.37 11.18
CA PHE A 65 -12.84 -9.59 10.22
C PHE A 65 -14.03 -8.89 10.89
N ILE A 66 -14.74 -9.58 11.79
CA ILE A 66 -15.84 -8.98 12.57
C ILE A 66 -15.31 -7.80 13.41
N GLY A 67 -14.18 -7.96 14.10
CA GLY A 67 -13.55 -6.88 14.86
C GLY A 67 -13.19 -5.68 13.99
N MET A 68 -12.62 -5.95 12.80
CA MET A 68 -12.29 -4.91 11.83
C MET A 68 -13.53 -4.16 11.33
N LEU A 69 -14.63 -4.86 11.04
CA LEU A 69 -15.89 -4.25 10.62
C LEU A 69 -16.50 -3.35 11.70
N ILE A 70 -16.50 -3.80 12.96
CA ILE A 70 -16.97 -2.99 14.08
C ILE A 70 -16.13 -1.72 14.21
N LEU A 71 -14.80 -1.85 14.13
CA LEU A 71 -13.89 -0.71 14.19
C LEU A 71 -14.11 0.28 13.03
N LEU A 72 -14.33 -0.22 11.81
CA LEU A 72 -14.67 0.62 10.66
C LEU A 72 -16.02 1.32 10.84
N ALA A 73 -17.04 0.61 11.33
CA ALA A 73 -18.36 1.17 11.56
C ALA A 73 -18.31 2.30 12.60
N ILE A 74 -17.57 2.10 13.70
CA ILE A 74 -17.34 3.14 14.70
C ILE A 74 -16.60 4.32 14.08
N ARG A 75 -15.52 4.08 13.33
CA ARG A 75 -14.77 5.15 12.65
C ARG A 75 -15.67 5.97 11.73
N MET A 76 -16.49 5.31 10.91
CA MET A 76 -17.42 5.97 10.00
C MET A 76 -18.51 6.75 10.75
N ALA A 77 -19.05 6.21 11.84
CA ALA A 77 -20.06 6.89 12.65
C ALA A 77 -19.51 8.13 13.38
N ILE A 78 -18.22 8.14 13.74
CA ILE A 78 -17.56 9.30 14.36
C ILE A 78 -17.14 10.34 13.29
N SER A 79 -16.77 9.88 12.10
CA SER A 79 -16.36 10.77 10.99
C SER A 79 -17.50 11.24 10.09
N ALA A 80 -18.75 10.96 10.47
CA ALA A 80 -19.98 11.42 9.82
C ALA A 80 -20.54 12.65 10.54
#